data_AF-A0A850SB71-F1
#
_entry.id   AF-A0A850SB71-F1
#
_cell.length_a   1.000
_cell.length_b   1.000
_cell.length_c   1.000
_cell.angle_alpha   90.00
_cell.angle_beta   90.00
_cell.angle_gamma   90.00
#
_symmetry.space_group_name_H-M   'P 1'
#
loop_
_entity.id
_entity.type
_entity.pdbx_description
1 polymer ?
#
loop_
_entity_poly.entity_id
_entity_poly.type
_entity_poly.pdbx_seq_one_letter_code
_entity_poly.pdbx_strand_id
1 'polypeptide(L)'
;MDEWFTIVVRQLILYSLPVLVSITLVTMLEARVMKSGLPHPFYAISWRGFWMPFITALCFHRGVIIALPHPLTDGLKPAATRLLAHGLLCSIGFLLYSWSLAYQAPVGLPPLHLWWAKVLMFFNLCMLFLHLLPLPLLLMGEIMTKSPKLPALPGGNSLTWIGLTLLVATPLLDLSLGSFIIYPVYEWLSSSAIQLAG
;
A
#
# COMPACT_ATOMS: atom_id res chain seq x y z
N MET A 1 21.16 5.51 18.27
CA MET A 1 19.76 5.05 18.48
C MET A 1 18.77 6.18 18.24
N ASP A 2 19.07 7.40 18.68
CA ASP A 2 18.17 8.56 18.56
C ASP A 2 17.81 8.92 17.11
N GLU A 3 18.77 8.87 16.18
CA GLU A 3 18.53 9.18 14.77
C GLU A 3 17.60 8.15 14.10
N TRP A 4 17.88 6.85 14.30
CA TRP A 4 17.01 5.78 13.81
C TRP A 4 15.59 5.92 14.35
N PHE A 5 15.43 6.13 15.66
CA PHE A 5 14.13 6.30 16.29
C PHE A 5 13.39 7.52 15.73
N THR A 6 14.11 8.63 15.52
CA THR A 6 13.56 9.85 14.90
C THR A 6 13.06 9.58 13.48
N ILE A 7 13.80 8.81 12.68
CA ILE A 7 13.37 8.42 11.34
C ILE A 7 12.10 7.57 11.42
N VAL A 8 12.07 6.53 12.27
CA VAL A 8 10.90 5.66 12.41
C VAL A 8 9.66 6.45 12.82
N VAL A 9 9.78 7.35 13.82
CA VAL A 9 8.67 8.20 14.27
C VAL A 9 8.20 9.12 13.15
N ARG A 10 9.13 9.76 12.42
CA ARG A 10 8.77 10.60 11.27
C ARG A 10 8.02 9.81 10.20
N GLN A 11 8.50 8.62 9.86
CA GLN A 11 7.85 7.76 8.88
C GLN A 11 6.46 7.33 9.37
N LEU A 12 6.30 7.01 10.65
CA LEU A 12 5.01 6.67 11.23
C LEU A 12 4.00 7.83 11.12
N ILE A 13 4.43 9.05 11.41
CA ILE A 13 3.59 10.26 11.24
C ILE A 13 3.20 10.47 9.77
N LEU A 14 4.14 10.33 8.84
CA LEU A 14 3.90 10.57 7.42
C LEU A 14 3.01 9.50 6.78
N TYR A 15 3.15 8.23 7.18
CA TYR A 15 2.43 7.11 6.57
C TYR A 15 1.11 6.77 7.26
N SER A 16 0.95 7.06 8.55
CA SER A 16 -0.23 6.64 9.33
C SER A 16 -1.57 7.01 8.67
N LEU A 17 -1.80 8.28 8.35
CA LEU A 17 -3.07 8.74 7.81
C LEU A 17 -3.32 8.21 6.37
N PRO A 18 -2.40 8.36 5.40
CA PRO A 18 -2.64 7.86 4.05
C PRO A 18 -2.87 6.36 4.00
N VAL A 19 -2.14 5.58 4.80
CA VAL A 19 -2.30 4.12 4.87
C VAL A 19 -3.64 3.76 5.50
N LEU A 20 -4.03 4.40 6.61
CA LEU A 20 -5.31 4.18 7.27
C LEU A 20 -6.48 4.47 6.30
N VAL A 21 -6.44 5.63 5.65
CA VAL A 21 -7.47 6.05 4.69
C VAL A 21 -7.54 5.08 3.53
N SER A 22 -6.39 4.74 2.93
CA SER A 22 -6.33 3.84 1.77
C SER A 22 -6.92 2.48 2.10
N ILE A 23 -6.43 1.83 3.16
CA ILE A 23 -6.83 0.46 3.51
C ILE A 23 -8.30 0.41 3.94
N THR A 24 -8.78 1.43 4.67
CA THR A 24 -10.20 1.53 5.04
C THR A 24 -11.09 1.69 3.80
N LEU A 25 -10.76 2.60 2.89
CA LEU A 25 -11.55 2.86 1.69
C LEU A 25 -11.58 1.68 0.73
N VAL A 26 -10.44 0.99 0.55
CA VAL A 26 -10.35 -0.23 -0.27
C VAL A 26 -11.31 -1.30 0.25
N THR A 27 -11.32 -1.54 1.57
CA THR A 27 -12.21 -2.53 2.18
C THR A 27 -13.67 -2.09 2.18
N MET A 28 -13.97 -0.79 2.34
CA MET A 28 -15.33 -0.27 2.18
C MET A 28 -15.85 -0.44 0.75
N LEU A 29 -14.99 -0.23 -0.26
CA LEU A 29 -15.34 -0.44 -1.66
C LEU A 29 -15.58 -1.93 -1.94
N GLU A 30 -14.70 -2.81 -1.43
CA GLU A 30 -14.89 -4.27 -1.50
C GLU A 30 -16.24 -4.66 -0.89
N ALA A 31 -16.55 -4.21 0.33
CA ALA A 31 -17.83 -4.48 1.00
C ALA A 31 -19.03 -4.08 0.13
N ARG A 32 -18.96 -2.89 -0.47
CA ARG A 32 -20.02 -2.37 -1.34
C ARG A 32 -20.20 -3.20 -2.61
N VAL A 33 -19.11 -3.59 -3.27
CA VAL A 33 -19.18 -4.35 -4.54
C VAL A 33 -19.57 -5.81 -4.28
N MET A 34 -19.11 -6.39 -3.17
CA MET A 34 -19.46 -7.76 -2.76
C MET A 34 -20.81 -7.85 -2.06
N LYS A 35 -21.42 -6.72 -1.70
CA LYS A 35 -22.65 -6.66 -0.88
C LYS A 35 -22.47 -7.41 0.46
N SER A 36 -21.26 -7.41 1.00
CA SER A 36 -20.93 -8.03 2.28
C SER A 36 -20.98 -6.99 3.39
N GLY A 37 -21.45 -7.39 4.58
CA GLY A 37 -21.42 -6.52 5.75
C GLY A 37 -19.99 -6.24 6.20
N LEU A 38 -19.68 -4.98 6.49
CA LEU A 38 -18.42 -4.60 7.15
C LEU A 38 -18.62 -4.70 8.67
N PRO A 39 -17.87 -5.54 9.41
CA PRO A 39 -18.08 -5.70 10.84
C PRO A 39 -17.88 -4.40 11.63
N HIS A 40 -16.86 -3.60 11.26
CA HIS A 40 -16.59 -2.28 11.82
C HIS A 40 -15.68 -1.47 10.86
N PRO A 41 -15.62 -0.13 10.96
CA PRO A 41 -14.87 0.72 10.01
C PRO A 41 -13.37 0.37 9.90
N PHE A 42 -12.76 -0.04 11.00
CA PHE A 42 -11.33 -0.39 11.07
C PHE A 42 -11.03 -1.87 10.82
N TYR A 43 -11.96 -2.63 10.25
CA TYR A 43 -11.80 -4.08 10.06
C TYR A 43 -10.55 -4.43 9.23
N ALA A 44 -10.29 -3.63 8.20
CA ALA A 44 -9.15 -3.82 7.31
C ALA A 44 -7.79 -3.78 8.02
N ILE A 45 -7.69 -3.06 9.15
CA ILE A 45 -6.44 -2.87 9.91
C ILE A 45 -6.41 -3.64 11.24
N SER A 46 -7.47 -4.38 11.59
CA SER A 46 -7.59 -5.00 12.91
C SER A 46 -6.76 -6.28 13.08
N TRP A 47 -6.08 -6.73 12.02
CA TRP A 47 -5.36 -7.99 11.98
C TRP A 47 -3.83 -7.84 11.91
N ARG A 48 -3.11 -8.89 12.29
CA ARG A 48 -1.63 -8.90 12.36
C ARG A 48 -0.97 -8.80 10.98
N GLY A 49 -1.64 -9.27 9.92
CA GLY A 49 -1.13 -9.21 8.54
C GLY A 49 -0.96 -7.78 8.01
N PHE A 50 -1.65 -6.81 8.60
CA PHE A 50 -1.47 -5.39 8.33
C PHE A 50 -0.25 -4.84 9.09
N TRP A 51 -0.25 -4.97 10.42
CA TRP A 51 0.71 -4.26 11.28
C TRP A 51 2.14 -4.80 11.18
N MET A 52 2.32 -6.12 11.08
CA MET A 52 3.66 -6.72 11.11
C MET A 52 4.51 -6.29 9.90
N PRO A 53 4.08 -6.48 8.64
CA PRO A 53 4.85 -6.03 7.49
C PRO A 53 5.03 -4.52 7.46
N PHE A 54 4.00 -3.76 7.85
CA PHE A 54 4.04 -2.30 7.85
C PHE A 54 5.10 -1.76 8.82
N ILE A 55 5.05 -2.18 10.09
CA ILE A 55 6.02 -1.74 11.10
C ILE A 55 7.43 -2.18 10.70
N THR A 56 7.60 -3.40 10.16
CA THR A 56 8.89 -3.86 9.66
C THR A 56 9.41 -2.99 8.53
N ALA A 57 8.58 -2.61 7.55
CA ALA A 57 9.00 -1.71 6.48
C ALA A 57 9.51 -0.37 7.03
N LEU A 58 8.83 0.19 8.04
CA LEU A 58 9.25 1.45 8.68
C LEU A 58 10.56 1.31 9.46
N CYS A 59 10.69 0.27 10.28
CA CYS A 59 11.87 0.02 11.12
C CYS A 59 13.14 -0.25 10.31
N PHE A 60 13.00 -0.90 9.15
CA PHE A 60 14.12 -1.19 8.25
C PHE A 60 14.26 -0.17 7.10
N HIS A 61 13.52 0.95 7.16
CA HIS A 61 13.56 2.04 6.19
C HIS A 61 13.40 1.57 4.74
N ARG A 62 12.49 0.64 4.52
CA ARG A 62 12.24 0.05 3.20
C ARG A 62 11.52 1.05 2.31
N GLY A 63 11.87 1.05 1.03
CA GLY A 63 11.24 1.94 0.06
C GLY A 63 9.85 1.44 -0.31
N VAL A 64 9.69 0.15 -0.56
CA VAL A 64 8.40 -0.48 -0.85
C VAL A 64 7.67 -0.73 0.46
N ILE A 65 6.64 0.07 0.72
CA ILE A 65 5.80 -0.06 1.90
C ILE A 65 4.65 -1.02 1.62
N ILE A 66 4.48 -1.99 2.52
CA ILE A 66 3.49 -3.06 2.40
C ILE A 66 2.62 -3.08 3.64
N ALA A 67 1.31 -3.03 3.43
CA ALA A 67 0.33 -3.19 4.49
C ALA A 67 -0.90 -3.90 3.91
N LEU A 68 -1.04 -5.19 4.20
CA LEU A 68 -2.11 -5.99 3.62
C LEU A 68 -3.43 -5.76 4.38
N PRO A 69 -4.53 -5.41 3.69
CA PRO A 69 -5.84 -5.30 4.32
C PRO A 69 -6.32 -6.69 4.76
N HIS A 70 -7.05 -6.77 5.87
CA HIS A 70 -7.82 -7.96 6.22
C HIS A 70 -8.91 -8.13 5.15
N PRO A 71 -8.84 -9.17 4.30
CA PRO A 71 -9.85 -9.36 3.26
C PRO A 71 -11.21 -9.63 3.91
N LEU A 72 -12.28 -9.06 3.33
CA LEU A 72 -13.63 -9.43 3.72
C LEU A 72 -14.02 -10.76 3.10
N THR A 73 -13.57 -10.97 1.86
CA THR A 73 -13.87 -12.15 1.07
C THR A 73 -12.67 -12.56 0.23
N ASP A 74 -12.50 -13.88 0.11
CA ASP A 74 -11.50 -14.49 -0.75
C ASP A 74 -12.02 -14.60 -2.19
N GLY A 75 -11.10 -14.73 -3.14
CA GLY A 75 -11.41 -14.95 -4.55
C GLY A 75 -11.00 -13.81 -5.47
N LEU A 76 -11.07 -14.15 -6.77
CA LEU A 76 -10.61 -13.29 -7.86
C LEU A 76 -11.34 -11.93 -7.93
N LYS A 77 -12.65 -11.93 -7.72
CA LYS A 77 -13.48 -10.72 -7.84
C LYS A 77 -13.18 -9.71 -6.71
N PRO A 78 -13.12 -10.11 -5.42
CA PRO A 78 -12.61 -9.26 -4.36
C PRO A 78 -11.18 -8.74 -4.62
N ALA A 79 -10.26 -9.62 -5.02
CA ALA A 79 -8.87 -9.22 -5.28
C ALA A 79 -8.74 -8.22 -6.44
N ALA A 80 -9.50 -8.39 -7.52
CA ALA A 80 -9.56 -7.42 -8.61
C ALA A 80 -10.16 -6.09 -8.15
N THR A 81 -11.18 -6.13 -7.29
CA THR A 81 -11.79 -4.91 -6.72
C THR A 81 -10.76 -4.14 -5.89
N ARG A 82 -9.97 -4.82 -5.06
CA ARG A 82 -8.89 -4.22 -4.28
C ARG A 82 -7.80 -3.62 -5.16
N LEU A 83 -7.35 -4.33 -6.20
CA LEU A 83 -6.40 -3.81 -7.18
C LEU A 83 -6.90 -2.49 -7.80
N LEU A 84 -8.14 -2.49 -8.31
CA LEU A 84 -8.74 -1.31 -8.94
C LEU A 84 -8.90 -0.17 -7.94
N ALA A 85 -9.27 -0.46 -6.69
CA ALA A 85 -9.38 0.52 -5.62
C ALA A 85 -8.03 1.21 -5.35
N HIS A 86 -6.94 0.45 -5.28
CA HIS A 86 -5.59 1.00 -5.15
C HIS A 86 -5.20 1.84 -6.38
N GLY A 87 -5.53 1.40 -7.60
CA GLY A 87 -5.30 2.20 -8.81
C GLY A 87 -6.03 3.54 -8.79
N LEU A 88 -7.29 3.54 -8.35
CA LEU A 88 -8.10 4.75 -8.17
C LEU A 88 -7.49 5.68 -7.13
N LEU A 89 -7.13 5.16 -5.95
CA LEU A 89 -6.53 5.94 -4.87
C LEU A 89 -5.14 6.47 -5.23
N CYS A 90 -4.37 5.73 -6.02
CA CYS A 90 -3.10 6.20 -6.58
C CYS A 90 -3.33 7.41 -7.49
N SER A 91 -4.33 7.33 -8.38
CA SER A 91 -4.72 8.43 -9.27
C SER A 91 -5.23 9.65 -8.49
N ILE A 92 -6.03 9.44 -7.45
CA ILE A 92 -6.46 10.51 -6.54
C ILE A 92 -5.25 11.13 -5.84
N GLY A 93 -4.31 10.33 -5.34
CA GLY A 93 -3.08 10.82 -4.75
C GLY A 93 -2.26 11.66 -5.71
N PHE A 94 -2.15 11.25 -6.98
CA PHE A 94 -1.50 12.02 -8.04
C PHE A 94 -2.17 13.38 -8.26
N LEU A 95 -3.51 13.42 -8.36
CA LEU A 95 -4.24 14.67 -8.53
C LEU A 95 -4.10 15.59 -7.31
N LEU A 96 -4.21 15.03 -6.10
CA LEU A 96 -4.00 15.78 -4.86
C LEU A 96 -2.57 16.29 -4.74
N TYR A 97 -1.59 15.54 -5.21
CA TYR A 97 -0.18 15.96 -5.19
C TYR A 97 0.06 17.09 -6.18
N SER A 98 -0.44 16.96 -7.41
CA SER A 98 -0.39 18.01 -8.43
C SER A 98 -1.08 19.29 -7.96
N TRP A 99 -2.26 19.16 -7.34
CA TRP A 99 -2.95 20.29 -6.74
C TRP A 99 -2.11 20.89 -5.60
N SER A 100 -1.62 20.07 -4.67
CA SER A 100 -0.81 20.54 -3.53
C SER A 100 0.44 21.32 -3.97
N LEU A 101 1.04 20.99 -5.12
CA LEU A 101 2.19 21.72 -5.65
C LEU A 101 1.86 23.16 -6.04
N ALA A 102 0.61 23.45 -6.41
CA ALA A 102 0.17 24.79 -6.77
C ALA A 102 0.00 25.72 -5.55
N TYR A 103 -0.04 25.17 -4.33
CA TYR A 103 -0.26 25.93 -3.09
C TYR A 103 0.93 25.75 -2.15
N GLN A 104 1.74 26.80 -2.00
CA GLN A 104 2.85 26.77 -1.05
C GLN A 104 2.34 26.63 0.38
N ALA A 105 3.03 25.80 1.17
CA ALA A 105 2.74 25.70 2.59
C ALA A 105 3.01 27.04 3.29
N PRO A 106 2.19 27.41 4.30
CA PRO A 106 2.47 28.58 5.13
C PRO A 106 3.87 28.47 5.74
N VAL A 107 4.61 29.59 5.74
CA VAL A 107 5.97 29.66 6.25
C VAL A 107 6.04 29.12 7.68
N GLY A 108 6.97 28.20 7.93
CA GLY A 108 7.24 27.65 9.26
C GLY A 108 6.45 26.38 9.61
N LEU A 109 5.50 25.93 8.79
CA LEU A 109 4.81 24.65 8.96
C LEU A 109 5.34 23.59 7.98
N PRO A 110 5.47 22.31 8.40
CA PRO A 110 5.79 21.25 7.47
C PRO A 110 4.65 21.10 6.44
N PRO A 111 4.96 20.88 5.14
CA PRO A 111 3.96 20.79 4.09
C PRO A 111 3.24 19.43 4.12
N LEU A 112 2.53 19.13 5.22
CA LEU A 112 1.93 17.81 5.48
C LEU A 112 0.93 17.38 4.40
N HIS A 113 0.17 18.32 3.83
CA HIS A 113 -0.76 18.04 2.74
C HIS A 113 -0.03 17.50 1.49
N LEU A 114 1.09 18.12 1.12
CA LEU A 114 1.94 17.69 0.01
C LEU A 114 2.54 16.31 0.29
N TRP A 115 3.05 16.10 1.52
CA TRP A 115 3.58 14.81 1.92
C TRP A 115 2.52 13.70 1.92
N TRP A 116 1.35 13.95 2.48
CA TRP A 116 0.27 12.96 2.53
C TRP A 116 -0.28 12.64 1.16
N ALA A 117 -0.41 13.61 0.26
CA ALA A 117 -0.79 13.35 -1.13
C ALA A 117 0.26 12.47 -1.84
N LYS A 118 1.54 12.82 -1.66
CA LYS A 118 2.67 12.06 -2.20
C LYS A 118 2.74 10.63 -1.65
N VAL A 119 2.54 10.45 -0.35
CA VAL A 119 2.51 9.15 0.32
C VAL A 119 1.27 8.35 -0.08
N LEU A 120 0.11 8.98 -0.22
CA LEU A 120 -1.12 8.32 -0.70
C LEU A 120 -0.91 7.75 -2.10
N MET A 121 -0.35 8.55 -3.01
CA MET A 121 0.00 8.10 -4.36
C MET A 121 0.96 6.91 -4.32
N PHE A 122 2.07 7.06 -3.60
CA PHE A 122 3.15 6.06 -3.56
C PHE A 122 2.72 4.75 -2.88
N PHE A 123 2.07 4.82 -1.72
CA PHE A 123 1.60 3.64 -1.00
C PHE A 123 0.62 2.82 -1.85
N ASN A 124 -0.34 3.49 -2.51
CA ASN A 124 -1.29 2.79 -3.37
C ASN A 124 -0.63 2.23 -4.63
N LEU A 125 0.43 2.86 -5.14
CA LEU A 125 1.24 2.30 -6.23
C LEU A 125 1.97 1.02 -5.80
N CYS A 126 2.59 1.03 -4.61
CA CYS A 126 3.22 -0.15 -4.02
C CYS A 126 2.20 -1.29 -3.89
N MET A 127 1.02 -1.01 -3.32
CA MET A 127 -0.04 -2.00 -3.16
C MET A 127 -0.58 -2.51 -4.49
N LEU A 128 -0.75 -1.63 -5.50
CA LEU A 128 -1.17 -2.00 -6.85
C LEU A 128 -0.21 -3.03 -7.46
N PHE A 129 1.09 -2.77 -7.44
CA PHE A 129 2.08 -3.68 -8.00
C PHE A 129 2.27 -4.94 -7.16
N LEU A 130 2.05 -4.86 -5.85
CA LEU A 130 2.05 -6.04 -4.98
C LEU A 130 0.97 -7.05 -5.40
N HIS A 131 -0.17 -6.61 -5.96
CA HIS A 131 -1.21 -7.50 -6.45
C HIS A 131 -0.78 -8.37 -7.65
N LEU A 132 0.33 -8.02 -8.30
CA LEU A 132 0.92 -8.81 -9.38
C LEU A 132 1.80 -9.94 -8.86
N LEU A 133 2.17 -9.93 -7.57
CA LEU A 133 2.92 -11.01 -6.95
C LEU A 133 2.01 -12.21 -6.64
N PRO A 134 2.54 -13.44 -6.70
CA PRO A 134 1.80 -14.68 -6.47
C PRO A 134 1.52 -14.93 -4.97
N LEU A 135 0.99 -13.93 -4.29
CA LEU A 135 0.68 -13.95 -2.85
C LEU A 135 -0.82 -14.23 -2.65
N PRO A 136 -1.19 -14.98 -1.60
CA PRO A 136 -2.60 -15.28 -1.34
C PRO A 136 -3.35 -13.98 -1.04
N LEU A 137 -4.66 -13.94 -1.35
CA LEU A 137 -5.51 -12.77 -1.17
C LEU A 137 -5.20 -11.60 -2.13
N LEU A 138 -4.16 -11.72 -2.96
CA LEU A 138 -3.83 -10.78 -4.03
C LEU A 138 -4.22 -11.35 -5.40
N LEU A 139 -4.34 -10.49 -6.40
CA LEU A 139 -4.94 -10.87 -7.68
C LEU A 139 -4.21 -12.06 -8.33
N MET A 140 -2.88 -12.00 -8.45
CA MET A 140 -2.13 -13.07 -9.08
C MET A 140 -2.17 -14.38 -8.27
N GLY A 141 -2.15 -14.30 -6.94
CA GLY A 141 -2.32 -15.48 -6.10
C GLY A 141 -3.69 -16.14 -6.27
N GLU A 142 -4.77 -15.37 -6.35
CA GLU A 142 -6.13 -15.87 -6.60
C GLU A 142 -6.30 -16.48 -8.01
N ILE A 143 -5.50 -16.04 -8.99
CA ILE A 143 -5.45 -16.66 -10.32
C ILE A 143 -4.72 -18.01 -10.24
N MET A 144 -3.62 -18.06 -9.49
CA MET A 144 -2.79 -19.26 -9.35
C MET A 144 -3.48 -20.34 -8.52
N THR A 145 -4.21 -19.99 -7.46
CA THR A 145 -5.00 -20.96 -6.67
C THR A 145 -6.06 -21.68 -7.50
N LYS A 146 -6.56 -21.04 -8.56
CA LYS A 146 -7.49 -21.65 -9.53
C LYS A 146 -6.81 -22.54 -10.57
N SER A 147 -5.49 -22.52 -10.66
CA SER A 147 -4.71 -23.28 -11.62
C SER A 147 -4.05 -24.48 -10.93
N PRO A 148 -4.48 -25.73 -11.21
CA PRO A 148 -4.01 -26.91 -10.47
C PRO A 148 -2.51 -27.23 -10.64
N LYS A 149 -1.83 -26.55 -11.57
CA LYS A 149 -0.40 -26.76 -11.88
C LYS A 149 0.53 -25.77 -11.17
N LEU A 150 0.00 -24.75 -10.51
CA LEU A 150 0.80 -23.70 -9.89
C LEU A 150 0.68 -23.77 -8.37
N PRO A 151 1.79 -23.95 -7.64
CA PRO A 151 1.75 -23.93 -6.19
C PRO A 151 1.39 -22.52 -5.71
N ALA A 152 0.23 -22.36 -5.11
CA ALA A 152 -0.14 -21.16 -4.38
C ALA A 152 0.32 -21.27 -2.93
N LEU A 153 0.78 -20.15 -2.36
CA LEU A 153 1.07 -20.08 -0.93
C LEU A 153 -0.24 -20.21 -0.13
N PRO A 154 -0.26 -20.98 0.97
CA PRO A 154 -1.47 -21.15 1.77
C PRO A 154 -1.93 -19.82 2.37
N GLY A 155 -3.19 -19.45 2.11
CA GLY A 155 -3.84 -18.27 2.70
C GLY A 155 -4.12 -18.49 4.19
N GLY A 156 -4.10 -17.42 4.98
CA GLY A 156 -4.63 -17.42 6.35
C GLY A 156 -3.75 -18.05 7.45
N ASN A 157 -2.65 -18.74 7.12
CA ASN A 157 -1.75 -19.27 8.14
C ASN A 157 -0.80 -18.19 8.70
N SER A 158 -0.55 -18.22 10.01
CA SER A 158 0.39 -17.32 10.69
C SER A 158 1.78 -17.31 10.05
N LEU A 159 2.22 -18.46 9.55
CA LEU A 159 3.49 -18.65 8.83
C LEU A 159 3.60 -17.80 7.57
N THR A 160 2.50 -17.60 6.84
CA THR A 160 2.49 -16.80 5.60
C THR A 160 2.77 -15.33 5.90
N TRP A 161 2.21 -14.80 7.00
CA TRP A 161 2.46 -13.43 7.44
C TRP A 161 3.85 -13.23 8.02
N ILE A 162 4.37 -14.23 8.74
CA ILE A 162 5.75 -14.21 9.23
C ILE A 162 6.72 -14.21 8.05
N GLY A 163 6.52 -15.09 7.06
CA GLY A 163 7.34 -15.14 5.86
C GLY A 163 7.34 -13.82 5.08
N LEU A 164 6.16 -13.21 4.89
CA LEU A 164 6.07 -11.89 4.28
C LEU A 164 6.80 -10.82 5.09
N THR A 165 6.65 -10.83 6.42
CA THR A 165 7.33 -9.88 7.30
C THR A 165 8.85 -10.01 7.20
N LEU A 166 9.37 -11.24 7.17
CA LEU A 166 10.81 -11.49 6.95
C LEU A 166 11.25 -11.02 5.57
N LEU A 167 10.45 -11.26 4.54
CA LEU A 167 10.73 -10.76 3.19
C LEU A 167 10.81 -9.22 3.15
N VAL A 168 9.86 -8.53 3.81
CA VAL A 168 9.85 -7.07 3.94
C VAL A 168 11.07 -6.56 4.74
N ALA A 169 11.56 -7.31 5.73
CA ALA A 169 12.77 -6.91 6.46
C ALA A 169 14.01 -6.84 5.54
N THR A 170 14.03 -7.62 4.45
CA THR A 170 15.10 -7.62 3.45
C THR A 170 14.89 -6.55 2.37
N PRO A 171 15.95 -6.07 1.70
CA PRO A 171 15.82 -5.17 0.55
C PRO A 171 15.33 -5.88 -0.72
N LEU A 172 14.98 -7.17 -0.68
CA LEU A 172 14.68 -7.94 -1.89
C LEU A 172 13.50 -7.36 -2.67
N LEU A 173 12.46 -6.88 -1.99
CA LEU A 173 11.32 -6.24 -2.63
C LEU A 173 11.67 -4.87 -3.22
N ASP A 174 12.53 -4.11 -2.55
CA ASP A 174 13.07 -2.85 -3.07
C ASP A 174 13.91 -3.07 -4.33
N LEU A 175 14.75 -4.12 -4.35
CA LEU A 175 15.63 -4.43 -5.47
C LEU A 175 14.90 -5.07 -6.65
N SER A 176 13.85 -5.86 -6.40
CA SER A 176 13.07 -6.52 -7.46
C SER A 176 11.88 -5.64 -7.89
N LEU A 177 10.78 -5.66 -7.16
CA LEU A 177 9.58 -4.93 -7.54
C LEU A 177 9.78 -3.40 -7.50
N GLY A 178 10.54 -2.92 -6.52
CA GLY A 178 10.85 -1.52 -6.31
C GLY A 178 11.59 -0.90 -7.49
N SER A 179 12.84 -1.34 -7.69
CA SER A 179 13.77 -0.73 -8.64
C SER A 179 13.35 -0.90 -10.10
N PHE A 180 12.78 -2.05 -10.46
CA PHE A 180 12.43 -2.34 -11.85
C PHE A 180 11.06 -1.77 -12.26
N ILE A 181 10.16 -1.52 -11.31
CA ILE A 181 8.76 -1.16 -11.63
C ILE A 181 8.26 0.02 -10.79
N ILE A 182 8.21 -0.11 -9.46
CA ILE A 182 7.54 0.90 -8.61
C ILE A 182 8.24 2.26 -8.70
N TYR A 183 9.56 2.31 -8.52
CA TYR A 183 10.28 3.58 -8.47
C TYR A 183 10.30 4.31 -9.82
N PRO A 184 10.55 3.66 -10.96
CA PRO A 184 10.45 4.33 -12.26
C PRO A 184 9.05 4.89 -12.55
N VAL A 185 7.98 4.13 -12.25
CA VAL A 185 6.60 4.60 -12.46
C VAL A 185 6.28 5.75 -11.51
N TYR A 186 6.73 5.67 -10.26
CA TYR A 186 6.57 6.73 -9.29
C TYR A 186 7.29 8.02 -9.67
N GLU A 187 8.52 7.91 -10.18
CA GLU A 187 9.28 9.03 -10.70
C GLU A 187 8.53 9.69 -11.85
N TRP A 188 8.09 8.90 -12.84
CA TRP A 188 7.30 9.40 -13.96
C TRP A 188 6.02 10.12 -13.51
N LEU A 189 5.26 9.54 -12.57
CA LEU A 189 4.08 10.19 -11.99
C LEU A 189 4.45 11.48 -11.27
N SER A 190 5.52 11.48 -10.49
CA SER A 190 5.96 12.67 -9.74
C SER A 190 6.40 13.80 -10.67
N SER A 191 7.15 13.48 -11.72
CA SER A 191 7.55 14.44 -12.75
C SER A 191 6.35 14.98 -13.54
N SER A 192 5.40 14.12 -13.87
CA SER A 192 4.17 14.52 -14.58
C SER A 192 3.30 15.45 -13.71
N ALA A 193 3.24 15.21 -12.39
CA ALA A 193 2.52 16.08 -11.45
C ALA A 193 3.12 17.48 -11.39
N ILE A 194 4.46 17.58 -11.41
CA ILE A 194 5.18 18.86 -11.46
C ILE A 194 4.88 19.60 -12.76
N GLN A 195 4.89 18.90 -13.90
CA GLN A 195 4.57 19.49 -15.20
C GLN A 195 3.12 19.98 -15.29
N LEU A 196 2.18 19.29 -14.63
CA LEU A 196 0.77 19.66 -14.61
C LEU A 196 0.50 20.88 -13.69
N ALA A 197 1.33 21.08 -12.67
CA ALA A 197 1.18 22.17 -11.72
C ALA A 197 1.86 23.48 -12.16
N GLY A 198 2.80 23.41 -13.11
CA GLY A 198 3.47 24.56 -13.72
C GLY A 198 2.72 25.12 -14.91
#